data_AF-A0A966PIA9-F1
#
_entry.id   AF-A0A966PIA9-F1
#
_cell.length_a   1.000
_cell.length_b   1.000
_cell.length_c   1.000
_cell.angle_alpha   90.00
_cell.angle_beta   90.00
_cell.angle_gamma   90.00
#
_symmetry.space_group_name_H-M   'P 1'
#
loop_
_entity.id
_entity.type
_entity.pdbx_description
1 polymer ?
#
loop_
_entity_poly.entity_id
_entity_poly.type
_entity_poly.pdbx_seq_one_letter_code
_entity_poly.pdbx_strand_id
1 'polypeptide(L)'
;MSLGLTGVSPHVERTGNADRLWYPGGLAGTAVADCNDAGACTSVSITGRLGTDFTAITLPNGSRRAYFVEQSMTPGANTKSVSSAPCLTAACTSVGTSTVAAAELVVSQNMKAWGVPDAVVTPDGKVRLYVVESPTEGNCTEKLASYISSDGISFTKEAGWRLENGISVDPEILRAKSGDWLMILADGPGCGDRVQKLYTSTSNDGLTWATPQKVFGSGSDLRRLDPTGYEVSTNVFRIYYATAVAGALGDTTYTIKRGTIAIKQSSSDVAVTGGSKVTTTVPSKSAAKTSITCVKGKTTKKVTGLNPKCPSGYKKK
;
A
#
# COMPACT_ATOMS: atom_id res chain seq x y z
N MET A 1 -6.41 18.20 7.41
CA MET A 1 -7.36 18.52 8.50
C MET A 1 -7.21 17.50 9.62
N SER A 2 -7.28 17.91 10.90
CA SER A 2 -7.27 16.99 12.05
C SER A 2 -8.67 16.41 12.28
N LEU A 3 -8.74 15.15 12.73
CA LEU A 3 -10.01 14.46 13.01
C LEU A 3 -10.33 14.33 14.50
N GLY A 4 -9.42 14.77 15.38
CA GLY A 4 -9.57 14.58 16.83
C GLY A 4 -9.46 13.11 17.27
N LEU A 5 -8.96 12.23 16.40
CA LEU A 5 -8.71 10.82 16.69
C LEU A 5 -7.23 10.61 16.99
N THR A 6 -6.93 9.82 18.02
CA THR A 6 -5.59 9.36 18.37
C THR A 6 -5.41 7.93 17.90
N GLY A 7 -4.36 7.66 17.14
CA GLY A 7 -4.12 6.33 16.57
C GLY A 7 -3.14 6.32 15.41
N VAL A 8 -2.82 5.10 14.99
CA VAL A 8 -1.99 4.71 13.86
C VAL A 8 -2.80 3.79 12.93
N SER A 9 -2.23 3.27 11.85
CA SER A 9 -2.84 2.24 10.98
C SER A 9 -4.36 2.38 10.71
N PRO A 10 -4.88 3.57 10.31
CA PRO A 10 -6.27 3.68 9.97
C PRO A 10 -6.58 2.90 8.68
N HIS A 11 -7.78 2.31 8.61
CA HIS A 11 -8.43 1.85 7.38
C HIS A 11 -9.71 2.64 7.16
N VAL A 12 -10.01 3.00 5.90
CA VAL A 12 -11.19 3.82 5.59
C VAL A 12 -12.14 3.14 4.61
N GLU A 13 -13.44 3.26 4.89
CA GLU A 13 -14.49 2.97 3.91
C GLU A 13 -15.50 4.09 3.86
N ARG A 14 -15.98 4.43 2.66
CA ARG A 14 -17.09 5.37 2.49
C ARG A 14 -18.41 4.71 2.90
N THR A 15 -19.12 5.31 3.85
CA THR A 15 -20.42 4.83 4.36
C THR A 15 -21.50 5.91 4.18
N GLY A 16 -22.11 5.95 3.00
CA GLY A 16 -23.10 6.99 2.65
C GLY A 16 -22.45 8.38 2.65
N ASN A 17 -22.80 9.20 3.65
CA ASN A 17 -22.29 10.58 3.79
C ASN A 17 -21.09 10.71 4.76
N ALA A 18 -20.67 9.61 5.38
CA ALA A 18 -19.53 9.58 6.30
C ALA A 18 -18.39 8.71 5.75
N ASP A 19 -17.21 8.91 6.31
CA ASP A 19 -16.07 8.02 6.15
C ASP A 19 -15.89 7.26 7.45
N ARG A 20 -16.04 5.93 7.40
CA ARG A 20 -15.80 5.07 8.54
C ARG A 20 -14.32 4.75 8.63
N LEU A 21 -13.75 4.98 9.81
CA LEU A 21 -12.36 4.67 10.12
C LEU A 21 -12.29 3.56 11.16
N TRP A 22 -11.47 2.56 10.88
CA TRP A 22 -10.97 1.59 11.86
C TRP A 22 -9.53 1.95 12.16
N TYR A 23 -9.14 1.96 13.43
CA TYR A 23 -7.77 2.28 13.82
C TYR A 23 -7.45 1.58 15.16
N PRO A 24 -6.19 1.20 15.44
CA PRO A 24 -5.84 0.56 16.70
C PRO A 24 -6.23 1.44 17.89
N GLY A 25 -6.93 0.83 18.84
CA GLY A 25 -7.46 1.53 20.01
C GLY A 25 -8.57 0.76 20.71
N GLY A 26 -8.88 1.18 21.95
CA GLY A 26 -9.93 0.56 22.76
C GLY A 26 -9.61 -0.87 23.23
N LEU A 27 -10.54 -1.45 24.00
CA LEU A 27 -10.36 -2.78 24.61
C LEU A 27 -10.37 -3.93 23.59
N ALA A 28 -10.95 -3.71 22.41
CA ALA A 28 -11.09 -4.71 21.37
C ALA A 28 -9.84 -4.85 20.48
N GLY A 29 -8.83 -3.98 20.63
CA GLY A 29 -7.66 -3.88 19.76
C GLY A 29 -7.82 -2.85 18.63
N THR A 30 -9.05 -2.64 18.16
CA THR A 30 -9.41 -1.63 17.16
C THR A 30 -10.61 -0.80 17.65
N ALA A 31 -10.57 0.50 17.40
CA ALA A 31 -11.67 1.44 17.58
C ALA A 31 -12.25 1.82 16.22
N VAL A 32 -13.52 2.24 16.20
CA VAL A 32 -14.22 2.63 14.97
C VAL A 32 -14.90 3.97 15.15
N ALA A 33 -14.81 4.84 14.16
CA ALA A 33 -15.50 6.13 14.14
C ALA A 33 -16.01 6.48 12.74
N ASP A 34 -17.18 7.11 12.68
CA ASP A 34 -17.72 7.72 11.45
C ASP A 34 -17.38 9.21 11.45
N CYS A 35 -16.64 9.66 10.43
CA CYS A 35 -16.20 11.03 10.27
C CYS A 35 -16.89 11.69 9.08
N ASN A 36 -17.48 12.87 9.27
CA ASN A 36 -18.13 13.60 8.19
C ASN A 36 -17.13 14.43 7.34
N ASP A 37 -17.64 15.13 6.31
CA ASP A 37 -16.81 15.99 5.47
C ASP A 37 -16.21 17.20 6.21
N ALA A 38 -16.79 17.64 7.33
CA ALA A 38 -16.22 18.66 8.20
C ALA A 38 -15.14 18.10 9.16
N GLY A 39 -14.94 16.79 9.21
CA GLY A 39 -13.96 16.14 10.09
C GLY A 39 -14.45 15.87 11.50
N ALA A 40 -15.73 16.09 11.79
CA ALA A 40 -16.32 15.69 13.06
C ALA A 40 -16.56 14.17 13.04
N CYS A 41 -16.01 13.48 14.04
CA CYS A 41 -16.05 12.03 14.16
C CYS A 41 -16.90 11.59 15.35
N THR A 42 -17.69 10.53 15.16
CA THR A 42 -18.51 9.92 16.21
C THR A 42 -18.13 8.44 16.33
N SER A 43 -17.91 7.96 17.56
CA SER A 43 -17.57 6.56 17.80
C SER A 43 -18.68 5.62 17.36
N VAL A 44 -18.28 4.49 16.78
CA VAL A 44 -19.16 3.41 16.35
C VAL A 44 -18.90 2.19 17.22
N SER A 45 -19.97 1.60 17.75
CA SER A 45 -19.86 0.38 18.55
C SER A 45 -19.42 -0.81 17.69
N ILE A 46 -18.55 -1.62 18.27
CA ILE A 46 -18.07 -2.88 17.68
C ILE A 46 -18.36 -4.04 18.62
N THR A 47 -18.41 -5.25 18.07
CA THR A 47 -18.62 -6.47 18.84
C THR A 47 -17.60 -7.52 18.45
N GLY A 48 -16.91 -8.04 19.47
CA GLY A 48 -15.81 -8.99 19.30
C GLY A 48 -14.44 -8.30 19.29
N ARG A 49 -13.39 -9.12 19.18
CA ARG A 49 -12.01 -8.66 19.07
C ARG A 49 -11.69 -8.45 17.60
N LEU A 50 -11.34 -7.22 17.24
CA LEU A 50 -10.81 -6.88 15.94
C LEU A 50 -9.31 -6.66 16.12
N GLY A 51 -8.50 -7.40 15.38
CA GLY A 51 -7.04 -7.22 15.40
C GLY A 51 -6.62 -5.80 14.99
N THR A 52 -5.33 -5.51 15.12
CA THR A 52 -4.75 -4.25 14.62
C THR A 52 -4.54 -4.32 13.11
N ASP A 53 -4.22 -3.18 12.49
CA ASP A 53 -3.91 -3.13 11.06
C ASP A 53 -5.04 -3.75 10.22
N PHE A 54 -6.25 -3.31 10.52
CA PHE A 54 -7.47 -3.85 9.97
C PHE A 54 -7.64 -3.39 8.52
N THR A 55 -8.07 -4.29 7.63
CA THR A 55 -8.61 -3.97 6.31
C THR A 55 -9.81 -4.89 6.04
N ALA A 56 -10.75 -4.46 5.19
CA ALA A 56 -11.86 -5.29 4.80
C ALA A 56 -12.26 -5.07 3.34
N ILE A 57 -12.72 -6.13 2.70
CA ILE A 57 -13.16 -6.11 1.30
C ILE A 57 -14.51 -6.81 1.14
N THR A 58 -15.13 -6.56 0.00
CA THR A 58 -16.24 -7.37 -0.50
C THR A 58 -15.65 -8.37 -1.50
N LEU A 59 -15.79 -9.66 -1.22
CA LEU A 59 -15.35 -10.75 -2.08
C LEU A 59 -16.20 -10.80 -3.37
N PRO A 60 -15.72 -11.44 -4.45
CA PRO A 60 -16.47 -11.56 -5.71
C PRO A 60 -17.86 -12.19 -5.57
N ASN A 61 -18.07 -13.02 -4.54
CA ASN A 61 -19.37 -13.63 -4.24
C ASN A 61 -20.32 -12.71 -3.44
N GLY A 62 -19.93 -11.45 -3.20
CA GLY A 62 -20.70 -10.46 -2.44
C GLY A 62 -20.57 -10.55 -0.92
N SER A 63 -19.94 -11.60 -0.37
CA SER A 63 -19.69 -11.67 1.07
C SER A 63 -18.55 -10.73 1.47
N ARG A 64 -18.57 -10.25 2.72
CA ARG A 64 -17.51 -9.37 3.24
C ARG A 64 -16.54 -10.12 4.14
N ARG A 65 -15.26 -9.77 4.06
CA ARG A 65 -14.21 -10.37 4.88
C ARG A 65 -13.21 -9.31 5.35
N ALA A 66 -12.81 -9.43 6.61
CA ALA A 66 -11.75 -8.63 7.22
C ALA A 66 -10.44 -9.39 7.25
N TYR A 67 -9.35 -8.63 7.25
CA TYR A 67 -7.98 -9.07 7.45
C TYR A 67 -7.32 -8.15 8.47
N PHE A 68 -6.50 -8.72 9.35
CA PHE A 68 -5.90 -7.97 10.45
C PHE A 68 -4.76 -8.76 11.08
N VAL A 69 -3.93 -8.05 11.83
CA VAL A 69 -2.93 -8.67 12.71
C VAL A 69 -3.59 -9.04 14.03
N GLU A 70 -3.42 -10.29 14.46
CA GLU A 70 -3.83 -10.71 15.79
C GLU A 70 -2.74 -11.50 16.50
N GLN A 71 -2.74 -11.41 17.83
CA GLN A 71 -1.93 -12.28 18.67
C GLN A 71 -2.66 -13.61 18.89
N SER A 72 -1.91 -14.71 18.87
CA SER A 72 -2.42 -16.03 19.20
C SER A 72 -2.95 -16.04 20.64
N MET A 73 -4.16 -16.59 20.81
CA MET A 73 -4.77 -16.79 22.13
C MET A 73 -4.37 -18.13 22.75
N THR A 74 -3.64 -18.98 22.02
CA THR A 74 -3.15 -20.26 22.52
C THR A 74 -2.08 -20.01 23.59
N PRO A 75 -2.27 -20.47 24.85
CA PRO A 75 -1.29 -20.27 25.91
C PRO A 75 0.10 -20.77 25.51
N GLY A 76 1.11 -19.93 25.69
CA GLY A 76 2.50 -20.26 25.38
C GLY A 76 2.91 -20.18 23.91
N ALA A 77 1.97 -19.92 22.98
CA ALA A 77 2.31 -19.79 21.56
C ALA A 77 3.26 -18.62 21.28
N ASN A 78 3.08 -17.48 21.97
CA ASN A 78 3.91 -16.27 21.83
C ASN A 78 4.09 -15.82 20.36
N THR A 79 3.06 -16.03 19.54
CA THR A 79 3.04 -15.67 18.12
C THR A 79 1.96 -14.64 17.82
N LYS A 80 2.15 -13.93 16.72
CA LYS A 80 1.11 -13.15 16.04
C LYS A 80 1.02 -13.57 14.58
N SER A 81 -0.11 -13.29 13.95
CA SER A 81 -0.37 -13.64 12.56
C SER A 81 -1.17 -12.58 11.83
N VAL A 82 -1.05 -12.58 10.50
CA VAL A 82 -2.08 -12.00 9.63
C VAL A 82 -3.18 -13.05 9.48
N SER A 83 -4.38 -12.69 9.89
CA SER A 83 -5.54 -13.55 9.88
C SER A 83 -6.67 -12.92 9.09
N SER A 84 -7.63 -13.74 8.68
CA SER A 84 -8.87 -13.30 8.02
C SER A 84 -10.11 -13.81 8.77
N ALA A 85 -11.18 -13.04 8.77
CA ALA A 85 -12.45 -13.42 9.39
C ALA A 85 -13.65 -12.91 8.57
N PRO A 86 -14.76 -13.68 8.47
CA PRO A 86 -15.96 -13.19 7.80
C PRO A 86 -16.54 -12.01 8.58
N CYS A 87 -16.97 -10.96 7.88
CA CYS A 87 -17.72 -9.88 8.50
C CYS A 87 -19.14 -10.35 8.80
N LEU A 88 -19.60 -10.17 10.04
CA LEU A 88 -20.96 -10.53 10.47
C LEU A 88 -21.97 -9.40 10.24
N THR A 89 -21.48 -8.19 9.99
CA THR A 89 -22.30 -7.03 9.62
C THR A 89 -21.87 -6.49 8.27
N ALA A 90 -22.79 -5.85 7.54
CA ALA A 90 -22.50 -5.21 6.26
C ALA A 90 -21.39 -4.16 6.37
N ALA A 91 -21.26 -3.54 7.55
CA ALA A 91 -20.24 -2.55 7.83
C ALA A 91 -19.03 -3.12 8.58
N CYS A 92 -18.85 -4.45 8.65
CA CYS A 92 -17.71 -5.13 9.27
C CYS A 92 -17.30 -4.62 10.68
N THR A 93 -18.27 -4.20 11.49
CA THR A 93 -18.08 -3.81 12.90
C THR A 93 -18.14 -5.00 13.86
N SER A 94 -18.36 -6.20 13.31
CA SER A 94 -18.25 -7.47 14.00
C SER A 94 -17.75 -8.52 13.02
N VAL A 95 -16.90 -9.42 13.49
CA VAL A 95 -16.30 -10.50 12.71
C VAL A 95 -16.54 -11.85 13.36
N GLY A 96 -16.60 -12.89 12.54
CA GLY A 96 -16.67 -14.27 13.00
C GLY A 96 -15.31 -14.79 13.45
N THR A 97 -15.18 -16.11 13.50
CA THR A 97 -13.92 -16.79 13.83
C THR A 97 -12.84 -16.46 12.81
N SER A 98 -11.65 -16.09 13.31
CA SER A 98 -10.49 -15.81 12.48
C SER A 98 -9.81 -17.10 12.02
N THR A 99 -9.13 -17.00 10.88
CA THR A 99 -8.31 -18.06 10.28
C THR A 99 -7.00 -17.43 9.82
N VAL A 100 -5.87 -18.02 10.19
CA VAL A 100 -4.55 -17.58 9.74
C VAL A 100 -4.50 -17.59 8.21
N ALA A 101 -4.07 -16.49 7.59
CA ALA A 101 -4.11 -16.33 6.15
C ALA A 101 -3.11 -17.24 5.42
N ALA A 102 -1.90 -17.39 5.96
CA ALA A 102 -0.85 -18.28 5.45
C ALA A 102 0.09 -18.70 6.58
N ALA A 103 0.72 -19.88 6.48
CA ALA A 103 1.63 -20.37 7.51
C ALA A 103 2.88 -19.48 7.66
N GLU A 104 3.35 -18.90 6.56
CA GLU A 104 4.45 -17.93 6.50
C GLU A 104 4.08 -16.59 7.15
N LEU A 105 2.79 -16.34 7.37
CA LEU A 105 2.28 -15.16 8.05
C LEU A 105 2.04 -15.42 9.55
N VAL A 106 2.80 -16.33 10.15
CA VAL A 106 2.86 -16.55 11.60
C VAL A 106 4.29 -16.26 12.06
N VAL A 107 4.43 -15.29 12.95
CA VAL A 107 5.74 -14.83 13.45
C VAL A 107 5.74 -14.71 14.96
N SER A 108 6.93 -14.54 15.56
CA SER A 108 7.04 -14.17 16.97
C SER A 108 6.25 -12.90 17.27
N GLN A 109 5.55 -12.86 18.41
CA GLN A 109 4.84 -11.66 18.88
C GLN A 109 5.77 -10.44 19.03
N ASN A 110 7.08 -10.67 19.22
CA ASN A 110 8.08 -9.61 19.40
C ASN A 110 8.61 -9.05 18.07
N MET A 111 8.24 -9.63 16.93
CA MET A 111 8.66 -9.14 15.62
C MET A 111 8.09 -7.73 15.39
N LYS A 112 8.97 -6.75 15.16
CA LYS A 112 8.60 -5.35 14.86
C LYS A 112 8.47 -5.15 13.35
N ALA A 113 7.82 -4.05 12.95
CA ALA A 113 7.70 -3.62 11.55
C ALA A 113 7.28 -4.78 10.61
N TRP A 114 6.14 -5.41 10.94
CA TRP A 114 5.65 -6.61 10.27
C TRP A 114 4.13 -6.67 10.34
N GLY A 115 3.52 -7.17 9.26
CA GLY A 115 2.15 -7.69 9.30
C GLY A 115 1.05 -6.74 8.86
N VAL A 116 1.32 -5.45 8.60
CA VAL A 116 0.34 -4.43 8.19
C VAL A 116 -0.28 -4.83 6.84
N PRO A 117 -1.44 -5.50 6.83
CA PRO A 117 -1.97 -6.12 5.64
C PRO A 117 -2.91 -5.15 4.93
N ASP A 118 -2.78 -5.04 3.62
CA ASP A 118 -3.84 -4.47 2.80
C ASP A 118 -4.39 -5.52 1.83
N ALA A 119 -5.73 -5.58 1.75
CA ALA A 119 -6.45 -6.59 1.01
C ALA A 119 -7.19 -5.96 -0.16
N VAL A 120 -7.09 -6.58 -1.33
CA VAL A 120 -7.75 -6.08 -2.53
C VAL A 120 -8.25 -7.20 -3.41
N VAL A 121 -9.40 -6.99 -4.04
CA VAL A 121 -9.89 -7.87 -5.11
C VAL A 121 -9.16 -7.52 -6.40
N THR A 122 -8.47 -8.49 -6.97
CA THR A 122 -7.74 -8.33 -8.23
C THR A 122 -8.72 -8.25 -9.42
N PRO A 123 -8.32 -7.68 -10.57
CA PRO A 123 -9.15 -7.64 -11.76
C PRO A 123 -9.61 -9.02 -12.28
N ASP A 124 -8.89 -10.09 -11.97
CA ASP A 124 -9.26 -11.48 -12.27
C ASP A 124 -10.12 -12.15 -11.18
N GLY A 125 -10.61 -11.39 -10.19
CA GLY A 125 -11.54 -11.86 -9.18
C GLY A 125 -10.91 -12.71 -8.07
N LYS A 126 -9.60 -12.63 -7.87
CA LYS A 126 -8.91 -13.22 -6.72
C LYS A 126 -8.79 -12.18 -5.61
N VAL A 127 -8.33 -12.60 -4.44
CA VAL A 127 -7.92 -11.68 -3.37
C VAL A 127 -6.41 -11.68 -3.27
N ARG A 128 -5.81 -10.49 -3.27
CA ARG A 128 -4.40 -10.30 -2.98
C ARG A 128 -4.23 -9.55 -1.66
N LEU A 129 -3.37 -10.07 -0.79
CA LEU A 129 -2.86 -9.37 0.37
C LEU A 129 -1.48 -8.80 0.05
N TYR A 130 -1.26 -7.52 0.36
CA TYR A 130 0.06 -6.91 0.47
C TYR A 130 0.45 -6.87 1.92
N VAL A 131 1.61 -7.40 2.27
CA VAL A 131 2.03 -7.56 3.68
C VAL A 131 3.48 -7.15 3.85
N VAL A 132 3.75 -6.38 4.90
CA VAL A 132 5.11 -6.02 5.31
C VAL A 132 5.79 -7.22 5.97
N GLU A 133 6.95 -7.61 5.45
CA GLU A 133 7.84 -8.61 6.04
C GLU A 133 9.20 -8.01 6.41
N SER A 134 9.79 -8.53 7.48
CA SER A 134 11.12 -8.13 7.96
C SER A 134 12.07 -9.33 7.92
N PRO A 135 12.53 -9.77 6.73
CA PRO A 135 13.36 -10.98 6.57
C PRO A 135 14.77 -10.82 7.15
N THR A 136 15.17 -9.60 7.50
CA THR A 136 16.45 -9.30 8.15
C THR A 136 16.18 -8.32 9.28
N GLU A 137 16.72 -8.58 10.46
CA GLU A 137 16.63 -7.64 11.57
C GLU A 137 17.50 -6.41 11.30
N GLY A 138 16.96 -5.22 11.52
CA GLY A 138 17.66 -3.97 11.26
C GLY A 138 16.70 -2.82 11.05
N ASN A 139 17.25 -1.69 10.60
CA ASN A 139 16.46 -0.54 10.17
C ASN A 139 16.34 -0.58 8.64
N CYS A 140 15.17 -0.26 8.10
CA CYS A 140 14.93 -0.19 6.65
C CYS A 140 15.12 -1.51 5.91
N THR A 141 14.97 -2.62 6.63
CA THR A 141 15.08 -3.98 6.10
C THR A 141 13.72 -4.56 5.73
N GLU A 142 12.65 -3.81 5.99
CA GLU A 142 11.29 -4.17 5.64
C GLU A 142 11.15 -4.33 4.12
N LYS A 143 10.38 -5.33 3.71
CA LYS A 143 10.05 -5.62 2.32
C LYS A 143 8.56 -5.84 2.19
N LEU A 144 8.03 -5.45 1.05
CA LEU A 144 6.62 -5.65 0.75
C LEU A 144 6.45 -6.96 -0.01
N ALA A 145 5.80 -7.95 0.62
CA ALA A 145 5.37 -9.18 -0.03
C ALA A 145 3.94 -9.06 -0.55
N SER A 146 3.55 -9.99 -1.42
CA SER A 146 2.15 -10.21 -1.72
C SER A 146 1.79 -11.69 -1.64
N TYR A 147 0.54 -11.95 -1.32
CA TYR A 147 -0.03 -13.28 -1.23
C TYR A 147 -1.35 -13.32 -1.98
N ILE A 148 -1.63 -14.40 -2.72
CA ILE A 148 -2.82 -14.55 -3.55
C ILE A 148 -3.73 -15.67 -3.03
N SER A 149 -5.03 -15.46 -3.15
CA SER A 149 -6.06 -16.42 -2.75
C SER A 149 -7.22 -16.44 -3.73
N SER A 150 -7.77 -17.62 -3.99
CA SER A 150 -9.00 -17.79 -4.77
C SER A 150 -10.28 -17.68 -3.94
N ASP A 151 -10.20 -17.90 -2.62
CA ASP A 151 -11.35 -17.90 -1.71
C ASP A 151 -11.35 -16.71 -0.73
N GLY A 152 -10.24 -15.96 -0.67
CA GLY A 152 -10.02 -14.89 0.29
C GLY A 152 -9.74 -15.38 1.71
N ILE A 153 -9.52 -16.68 1.92
CA ILE A 153 -9.31 -17.29 3.24
C ILE A 153 -7.88 -17.81 3.36
N SER A 154 -7.48 -18.68 2.44
CA SER A 154 -6.16 -19.30 2.41
C SER A 154 -5.32 -18.70 1.30
N PHE A 155 -4.12 -18.27 1.67
CA PHE A 155 -3.25 -17.49 0.80
C PHE A 155 -1.95 -18.21 0.51
N THR A 156 -1.45 -18.04 -0.72
CA THR A 156 -0.13 -18.51 -1.14
C THR A 156 0.75 -17.31 -1.43
N LYS A 157 1.98 -17.31 -0.91
CA LYS A 157 2.95 -16.23 -1.16
C LYS A 157 3.29 -16.17 -2.65
N GLU A 158 3.21 -14.98 -3.24
CA GLU A 158 3.63 -14.74 -4.61
C GLU A 158 5.15 -14.53 -4.68
N ALA A 159 5.80 -15.04 -5.73
CA ALA A 159 7.26 -15.01 -5.83
C ALA A 159 7.81 -13.58 -6.04
N GLY A 160 8.84 -13.24 -5.27
CA GLY A 160 9.53 -11.94 -5.34
C GLY A 160 8.92 -10.87 -4.43
N TRP A 161 9.63 -9.76 -4.29
CA TRP A 161 9.20 -8.60 -3.50
C TRP A 161 8.49 -7.59 -4.40
N ARG A 162 7.45 -6.95 -3.86
CA ARG A 162 6.73 -5.86 -4.53
C ARG A 162 7.56 -4.57 -4.45
N LEU A 163 8.10 -4.29 -3.26
CA LEU A 163 8.95 -3.15 -2.94
C LEU A 163 9.99 -3.55 -1.87
N GLU A 164 11.16 -2.91 -1.91
CA GLU A 164 12.31 -3.16 -1.05
C GLU A 164 13.02 -1.84 -0.69
N ASN A 165 14.10 -1.91 0.09
CA ASN A 165 14.99 -0.80 0.44
C ASN A 165 14.33 0.29 1.32
N GLY A 166 13.46 -0.11 2.24
CA GLY A 166 12.91 0.78 3.26
C GLY A 166 11.81 1.73 2.80
N ILE A 167 11.27 1.61 1.57
CA ILE A 167 9.99 2.22 1.18
C ILE A 167 9.00 1.11 0.86
N SER A 168 8.49 0.49 1.93
CA SER A 168 7.87 -0.83 1.84
C SER A 168 6.90 -1.11 3.01
N VAL A 169 6.57 -0.10 3.81
CA VAL A 169 5.70 -0.27 4.99
C VAL A 169 4.35 0.40 4.80
N ASP A 170 3.37 -0.08 5.56
CA ASP A 170 2.01 0.45 5.65
C ASP A 170 1.34 0.66 4.28
N PRO A 171 1.27 -0.40 3.45
CA PRO A 171 0.72 -0.31 2.11
C PRO A 171 -0.80 -0.09 2.15
N GLU A 172 -1.31 0.65 1.18
CA GLU A 172 -2.74 0.74 0.85
C GLU A 172 -2.90 0.81 -0.67
N ILE A 173 -3.70 -0.09 -1.23
CA ILE A 173 -4.07 -0.11 -2.65
C ILE A 173 -5.27 0.81 -2.88
N LEU A 174 -4.98 2.06 -3.21
CA LEU A 174 -5.99 3.06 -3.58
C LEU A 174 -6.77 2.72 -4.86
N ARG A 175 -6.16 1.92 -5.75
CA ARG A 175 -6.80 1.48 -7.01
C ARG A 175 -6.21 0.15 -7.47
N ALA A 176 -7.08 -0.78 -7.86
CA ALA A 176 -6.74 -2.05 -8.50
C ALA A 176 -7.60 -2.28 -9.76
N LYS A 177 -7.12 -1.81 -10.92
CA LYS A 177 -7.77 -2.05 -12.22
C LYS A 177 -6.76 -2.69 -13.16
N SER A 178 -7.25 -3.43 -14.17
CA SER A 178 -6.37 -4.06 -15.16
C SER A 178 -5.53 -2.98 -15.86
N GLY A 179 -4.20 -3.05 -15.73
CA GLY A 179 -3.27 -2.06 -16.27
C GLY A 179 -3.16 -0.73 -15.49
N ASP A 180 -3.88 -0.55 -14.37
CA ASP A 180 -3.93 0.71 -13.64
C ASP A 180 -4.08 0.46 -12.13
N TRP A 181 -2.94 0.25 -11.48
CA TRP A 181 -2.83 0.10 -10.04
C TRP A 181 -2.13 1.30 -9.42
N LEU A 182 -2.62 1.71 -8.25
CA LEU A 182 -2.03 2.76 -7.43
C LEU A 182 -1.99 2.31 -5.98
N MET A 183 -0.81 2.45 -5.38
CA MET A 183 -0.58 2.26 -3.95
C MET A 183 -0.15 3.58 -3.32
N ILE A 184 -0.56 3.80 -2.08
CA ILE A 184 0.09 4.72 -1.16
C ILE A 184 0.74 3.91 -0.04
N LEU A 185 1.89 4.35 0.45
CA LEU A 185 2.68 3.64 1.45
C LEU A 185 3.58 4.62 2.22
N ALA A 186 4.30 4.12 3.22
CA ALA A 186 5.32 4.88 3.93
C ALA A 186 6.73 4.28 3.78
N ASP A 187 7.75 5.09 4.11
CA ASP A 187 9.09 4.56 4.39
C ASP A 187 9.19 3.98 5.81
N GLY A 188 10.13 3.06 5.97
CA GLY A 188 10.32 2.29 7.19
C GLY A 188 10.72 3.15 8.39
N PRO A 189 10.39 2.72 9.62
CA PRO A 189 10.82 3.42 10.82
C PRO A 189 12.35 3.49 10.87
N GLY A 190 12.89 4.69 11.07
CA GLY A 190 14.34 4.90 11.17
C GLY A 190 15.08 5.06 9.84
N CYS A 191 14.36 5.13 8.71
CA CYS A 191 14.95 5.40 7.39
C CYS A 191 15.32 6.86 7.16
N GLY A 192 16.41 7.08 6.42
CA GLY A 192 16.88 8.41 6.06
C GLY A 192 17.11 9.33 7.25
N ASP A 193 16.37 10.44 7.30
CA ASP A 193 16.38 11.43 8.39
C ASP A 193 15.57 10.98 9.63
N ARG A 194 15.11 9.71 9.65
CA ARG A 194 14.25 9.09 10.68
C ARG A 194 12.85 9.68 10.78
N VAL A 195 12.44 10.50 9.81
CA VAL A 195 11.09 11.04 9.73
C VAL A 195 10.34 10.28 8.64
N GLN A 196 9.33 9.49 9.04
CA GLN A 196 8.52 8.76 8.06
C GLN A 196 7.73 9.69 7.15
N LYS A 197 7.61 9.31 5.88
CA LYS A 197 6.99 10.07 4.79
C LYS A 197 6.11 9.16 3.96
N LEU A 198 5.12 9.77 3.33
CA LEU A 198 4.22 9.06 2.42
C LEU A 198 4.71 9.11 0.99
N TYR A 199 4.58 7.98 0.30
CA TYR A 199 4.90 7.79 -1.10
C TYR A 199 3.71 7.16 -1.82
N THR A 200 3.66 7.35 -3.13
CA THR A 200 2.78 6.60 -4.02
C THR A 200 3.59 5.85 -5.04
N SER A 201 3.13 4.67 -5.44
CA SER A 201 3.71 3.91 -6.55
C SER A 201 2.61 3.40 -7.47
N THR A 202 2.92 3.26 -8.75
CA THR A 202 2.01 2.75 -9.77
C THR A 202 2.45 1.39 -10.27
N SER A 203 1.51 0.57 -10.68
CA SER A 203 1.77 -0.74 -11.30
C SER A 203 0.75 -1.02 -12.42
N ASN A 204 1.14 -1.87 -13.37
CA ASN A 204 0.24 -2.36 -14.41
C ASN A 204 -0.41 -3.71 -14.03
N ASP A 205 0.19 -4.45 -13.11
CA ASP A 205 -0.16 -5.85 -12.79
C ASP A 205 -0.38 -6.09 -11.28
N GLY A 206 -0.12 -5.08 -10.45
CA GLY A 206 -0.12 -5.18 -8.98
C GLY A 206 1.09 -5.95 -8.43
N LEU A 207 2.01 -6.41 -9.27
CA LEU A 207 3.17 -7.20 -8.90
C LEU A 207 4.46 -6.39 -9.06
N THR A 208 4.65 -5.74 -10.21
CA THR A 208 5.81 -4.91 -10.48
C THR A 208 5.45 -3.46 -10.26
N TRP A 209 6.13 -2.80 -9.32
CA TRP A 209 5.83 -1.43 -8.93
C TRP A 209 6.91 -0.45 -9.42
N ALA A 210 6.49 0.73 -9.86
CA ALA A 210 7.40 1.81 -10.20
C ALA A 210 8.16 2.32 -8.96
N THR A 211 9.22 3.09 -9.17
CA THR A 211 9.91 3.77 -8.07
C THR A 211 8.92 4.66 -7.29
N PRO A 212 8.76 4.47 -5.97
CA PRO A 212 7.86 5.27 -5.17
C PRO A 212 8.17 6.77 -5.26
N GLN A 213 7.13 7.58 -5.46
CA GLN A 213 7.20 9.04 -5.56
C GLN A 213 6.63 9.67 -4.30
N LYS A 214 7.34 10.62 -3.69
CA LYS A 214 6.90 11.27 -2.45
C LYS A 214 5.61 12.06 -2.67
N VAL A 215 4.65 11.91 -1.77
CA VAL A 215 3.33 12.56 -1.85
C VAL A 215 3.39 14.05 -1.54
N PHE A 216 4.17 14.44 -0.53
CA PHE A 216 4.29 15.82 -0.07
C PHE A 216 5.65 16.40 -0.46
N GLY A 217 5.65 17.64 -0.97
CA GLY A 217 6.85 18.35 -1.41
C GLY A 217 7.80 18.75 -0.25
N SER A 218 8.96 19.31 -0.60
CA SER A 218 9.96 19.78 0.36
C SER A 218 9.42 20.93 1.22
N GLY A 219 9.25 20.67 2.51
CA GLY A 219 8.95 21.59 3.59
C GLY A 219 9.35 20.94 4.92
N SER A 220 9.10 21.57 6.07
CA SER A 220 9.29 20.92 7.37
C SER A 220 8.37 19.70 7.46
N ASP A 221 8.89 18.54 7.09
CA ASP A 221 8.09 17.35 6.93
C ASP A 221 7.58 16.94 8.31
N LEU A 222 6.26 16.79 8.41
CA LEU A 222 5.64 16.21 9.58
C LEU A 222 5.78 14.71 9.41
N ARG A 223 6.20 14.00 10.45
CA ARG A 223 6.19 12.54 10.50
C ARG A 223 4.80 12.05 10.10
N ARG A 224 4.70 11.38 8.96
CA ARG A 224 3.46 10.84 8.37
C ARG A 224 3.67 9.39 7.98
N LEU A 225 2.79 8.54 8.47
CA LEU A 225 2.82 7.10 8.23
C LEU A 225 1.39 6.58 8.17
N ASP A 226 1.27 5.28 7.94
CA ASP A 226 -0.01 4.57 7.96
C ASP A 226 -1.09 5.20 7.09
N PRO A 227 -0.84 5.34 5.79
CA PRO A 227 -1.84 5.91 4.90
C PRO A 227 -2.97 4.90 4.65
N THR A 228 -4.19 5.43 4.49
CA THR A 228 -5.31 4.74 3.84
C THR A 228 -6.07 5.74 2.98
N GLY A 229 -6.96 5.31 2.09
CA GLY A 229 -7.74 6.24 1.29
C GLY A 229 -8.62 5.61 0.25
N TYR A 230 -9.33 6.46 -0.48
CA TYR A 230 -10.15 6.05 -1.62
C TYR A 230 -10.24 7.15 -2.68
N GLU A 231 -10.54 6.73 -3.90
CA GLU A 231 -10.72 7.63 -5.04
C GLU A 231 -12.06 8.40 -4.93
N VAL A 232 -12.01 9.74 -4.92
CA VAL A 232 -13.22 10.60 -4.87
C VAL A 232 -13.65 11.09 -6.25
N SER A 233 -12.69 11.23 -7.16
CA SER A 233 -12.91 11.50 -8.58
C SER A 233 -11.67 11.05 -9.35
N THR A 234 -11.71 11.03 -10.69
CA THR A 234 -10.59 10.55 -11.51
C THR A 234 -9.25 11.14 -11.06
N ASN A 235 -8.38 10.27 -10.55
CA ASN A 235 -7.03 10.57 -10.06
C ASN A 235 -6.97 11.55 -8.87
N VAL A 236 -8.07 11.76 -8.16
CA VAL A 236 -8.13 12.54 -6.93
C VAL A 236 -8.58 11.61 -5.81
N PHE A 237 -7.77 11.53 -4.76
CA PHE A 237 -7.95 10.60 -3.67
C PHE A 237 -8.08 11.34 -2.36
N ARG A 238 -9.04 10.94 -1.55
CA ARG A 238 -9.09 11.33 -0.15
C ARG A 238 -8.24 10.34 0.62
N ILE A 239 -7.26 10.85 1.36
CA ILE A 239 -6.34 10.03 2.16
C ILE A 239 -6.43 10.40 3.63
N TYR A 240 -6.16 9.40 4.46
CA TYR A 240 -6.00 9.49 5.89
C TYR A 240 -4.61 9.00 6.23
N TYR A 241 -4.03 9.56 7.29
CA TYR A 241 -2.70 9.19 7.72
C TYR A 241 -2.49 9.56 9.18
N ALA A 242 -1.66 8.78 9.85
CA ALA A 242 -1.19 9.10 11.19
C ALA A 242 -0.09 10.17 11.12
N THR A 243 -0.11 11.10 12.08
CA THR A 243 0.93 12.12 12.18
C THR A 243 1.18 12.56 13.61
N ALA A 244 2.44 12.89 13.88
CA ALA A 244 2.91 13.44 15.14
C ALA A 244 3.32 14.91 14.98
N VAL A 245 3.38 15.64 16.09
CA VAL A 245 3.92 17.01 16.13
C VAL A 245 5.37 17.02 15.64
N ALA A 246 5.74 18.08 14.91
CA ALA A 246 7.10 18.27 14.38
C ALA A 246 8.13 18.22 15.52
N GLY A 247 9.22 17.45 15.34
CA GLY A 247 10.34 17.40 16.29
C GLY A 247 10.18 16.42 17.46
N ALA A 248 9.07 15.69 17.56
CA ALA A 248 8.94 14.64 18.57
C ALA A 248 9.81 13.42 18.23
N LEU A 249 10.77 13.12 19.12
CA LEU A 249 11.59 11.91 19.13
C LEU A 249 11.11 11.00 20.27
N GLY A 250 11.08 9.69 20.04
CA GLY A 250 10.61 8.69 21.04
C GLY A 250 9.13 8.33 20.92
N ASP A 251 8.58 7.74 21.99
CA ASP A 251 7.17 7.34 22.08
C ASP A 251 6.28 8.58 21.98
N THR A 252 5.68 8.76 20.80
CA THR A 252 4.91 9.95 20.47
C THR A 252 3.46 9.58 20.25
N THR A 253 2.54 10.40 20.74
CA THR A 253 1.12 10.26 20.43
C THR A 253 0.84 10.68 19.00
N TYR A 254 0.31 9.74 18.20
CA TYR A 254 -0.12 10.01 16.84
C TYR A 254 -1.58 10.42 16.78
N THR A 255 -1.88 11.36 15.89
CA THR A 255 -3.24 11.78 15.58
C THR A 255 -3.54 11.49 14.12
N ILE A 256 -4.79 11.12 13.82
CA ILE A 256 -5.22 10.86 12.45
C ILE A 256 -5.61 12.19 11.79
N LYS A 257 -5.03 12.45 10.63
CA LYS A 257 -5.39 13.57 9.76
C LYS A 257 -5.91 13.06 8.42
N ARG A 258 -6.67 13.93 7.75
CA ARG A 258 -7.19 13.72 6.40
C ARG A 258 -6.69 14.79 5.43
N GLY A 259 -6.45 14.40 4.19
CA GLY A 259 -6.13 15.30 3.08
C GLY A 259 -6.66 14.78 1.75
N THR A 260 -6.34 15.52 0.68
CA THR A 260 -6.62 15.11 -0.70
C THR A 260 -5.33 15.17 -1.49
N ILE A 261 -5.10 14.15 -2.31
CA ILE A 261 -3.96 14.08 -3.24
C ILE A 261 -4.48 13.94 -4.66
N ALA A 262 -3.76 14.50 -5.62
CA ALA A 262 -4.04 14.36 -7.04
C ALA A 262 -2.83 13.73 -7.72
N ILE A 263 -3.02 12.60 -8.39
CA ILE A 263 -1.95 11.87 -9.05
C ILE A 263 -1.95 12.21 -10.53
N LYS A 264 -0.86 12.81 -11.01
CA LYS A 264 -0.64 12.98 -12.46
C LYS A 264 -0.15 11.64 -13.00
N GLN A 265 -0.88 11.02 -13.91
CA GLN A 265 -0.41 9.80 -14.58
C GLN A 265 0.88 10.09 -15.35
N SER A 266 2.02 9.59 -14.87
CA SER A 266 3.28 9.54 -15.61
C SER A 266 3.49 8.13 -16.14
N SER A 267 3.23 7.95 -17.43
CA SER A 267 3.23 6.65 -18.11
C SER A 267 4.63 6.09 -18.46
N SER A 268 5.72 6.62 -17.88
CA SER A 268 7.07 6.33 -18.38
C SER A 268 7.86 5.26 -17.63
N ASP A 269 7.45 4.87 -16.41
CA ASP A 269 8.38 4.18 -15.50
C ASP A 269 8.05 2.71 -15.21
N VAL A 270 7.05 2.11 -15.87
CA VAL A 270 6.70 0.70 -15.68
C VAL A 270 7.12 -0.14 -16.88
N ALA A 271 8.34 -0.69 -16.84
CA ALA A 271 8.76 -1.75 -17.74
C ALA A 271 8.22 -3.09 -17.22
N VAL A 272 7.34 -3.73 -18.00
CA VAL A 272 6.88 -5.10 -17.76
C VAL A 272 8.00 -6.06 -18.16
N THR A 273 8.59 -6.78 -17.20
CA THR A 273 9.42 -7.96 -17.50
C THR A 273 8.83 -9.19 -16.83
N GLY A 274 8.00 -9.92 -17.57
CA GLY A 274 7.57 -11.26 -17.18
C GLY A 274 8.62 -12.31 -17.56
N GLY A 275 8.93 -13.22 -16.61
CA GLY A 275 9.28 -14.62 -16.86
C GLY A 275 10.75 -15.01 -17.09
N SER A 276 11.37 -15.55 -16.03
CA SER A 276 12.43 -16.59 -15.98
C SER A 276 13.58 -16.62 -17.00
N LYS A 277 14.81 -16.33 -16.54
CA LYS A 277 15.89 -17.32 -16.29
C LYS A 277 17.14 -16.64 -15.71
N VAL A 278 17.81 -17.35 -14.79
CA VAL A 278 19.12 -17.03 -14.19
C VAL A 278 20.22 -17.00 -15.24
N THR A 279 20.99 -15.90 -15.30
CA THR A 279 22.47 -15.91 -15.38
C THR A 279 23.08 -14.54 -15.06
N THR A 280 24.16 -14.60 -14.29
CA THR A 280 25.07 -13.54 -13.85
C THR A 280 25.65 -12.70 -15.00
N THR A 281 25.77 -11.38 -14.83
CA THR A 281 26.92 -10.51 -15.22
C THR A 281 26.68 -9.01 -14.93
N VAL A 282 27.51 -8.47 -14.02
CA VAL A 282 28.16 -7.13 -13.89
C VAL A 282 27.57 -5.91 -14.67
N PRO A 283 27.48 -4.70 -14.05
CA PRO A 283 26.64 -3.58 -14.51
C PRO A 283 27.10 -2.88 -15.80
N SER A 284 26.16 -2.69 -16.72
CA SER A 284 26.35 -1.91 -17.95
C SER A 284 25.77 -0.50 -17.80
N LYS A 285 26.63 0.50 -17.96
CA LYS A 285 26.29 1.93 -18.06
C LYS A 285 25.09 2.14 -18.99
N SER A 286 24.06 2.85 -18.52
CA SER A 286 22.93 3.26 -19.35
C SER A 286 23.43 4.06 -20.55
N ALA A 287 23.39 3.46 -21.74
CA ALA A 287 23.75 4.15 -22.97
C ALA A 287 22.79 5.34 -23.18
N ALA A 288 23.36 6.54 -23.35
CA ALA A 288 22.58 7.75 -23.59
C ALA A 288 21.84 7.64 -24.94
N LYS A 289 20.52 7.83 -24.93
CA LYS A 289 19.71 7.87 -26.18
C LYS A 289 20.01 9.17 -26.92
N THR A 290 20.47 9.06 -28.17
CA THR A 290 20.67 10.19 -29.09
C THR A 290 19.45 10.39 -29.99
N SER A 291 19.21 11.63 -30.41
CA SER A 291 18.09 11.97 -31.32
C SER A 291 18.63 12.45 -32.66
N ILE A 292 18.07 11.97 -33.77
CA ILE A 292 18.35 12.46 -35.12
C ILE A 292 17.08 13.04 -35.74
N THR A 293 17.24 13.97 -36.67
CA THR A 293 16.14 14.48 -37.50
C THR A 293 16.25 13.86 -38.89
N CYS A 294 15.14 13.34 -39.38
CA CYS A 294 15.02 12.65 -40.64
C CYS A 294 14.04 13.41 -41.54
N VAL A 295 14.38 13.58 -42.82
CA VAL A 295 13.61 14.35 -43.81
C VAL A 295 13.19 13.48 -44.99
N LYS A 296 11.93 13.61 -45.43
CA LYS A 296 11.40 13.04 -46.67
C LYS A 296 10.56 14.12 -47.37
N GLY A 297 11.12 14.73 -48.41
CA GLY A 297 10.51 15.92 -49.03
C GLY A 297 10.40 17.08 -48.03
N LYS A 298 9.19 17.64 -47.86
CA LYS A 298 8.91 18.71 -46.88
C LYS A 298 8.64 18.19 -45.45
N THR A 299 8.59 16.87 -45.25
CA THR A 299 8.22 16.26 -43.96
C THR A 299 9.46 15.95 -43.12
N THR A 300 9.50 16.48 -41.89
CA THR A 300 10.54 16.21 -40.88
C THR A 300 10.02 15.28 -39.77
N LYS A 301 10.85 14.32 -39.34
CA LYS A 301 10.58 13.42 -38.20
C LYS A 301 11.80 13.31 -37.28
N LYS A 302 11.61 13.48 -35.98
CA LYS A 302 12.67 13.25 -34.97
C LYS A 302 12.63 11.79 -34.52
N VAL A 303 13.78 11.12 -34.48
CA VAL A 303 13.93 9.71 -34.10
C VAL A 303 14.96 9.62 -32.97
N THR A 304 14.56 9.06 -31.83
CA THR A 304 15.41 8.94 -30.64
C THR A 304 15.70 7.47 -30.33
N GLY A 305 16.96 7.12 -30.10
CA GLY A 305 17.38 5.74 -29.80
C GLY A 305 18.85 5.68 -29.40
N LEU A 306 19.36 4.49 -29.06
CA LEU A 306 20.79 4.33 -28.72
C LEU A 306 21.70 4.51 -29.95
N ASN A 307 21.19 4.17 -31.14
CA ASN A 307 21.83 4.42 -32.43
C ASN A 307 20.73 4.63 -33.48
N PRO A 308 20.05 5.79 -33.48
CA PRO A 308 18.84 5.98 -34.29
C PRO A 308 19.19 6.03 -35.78
N LYS A 309 18.35 5.41 -36.61
CA LYS A 309 18.43 5.45 -38.09
C LYS A 309 17.14 6.02 -38.66
N CYS A 310 17.23 6.69 -39.81
CA CYS A 310 16.05 7.21 -40.46
C CYS A 310 15.18 6.08 -41.04
N PRO A 311 13.85 6.16 -40.92
CA PRO A 311 12.93 5.20 -41.54
C PRO A 311 13.09 5.17 -43.04
N SER A 312 12.69 4.06 -43.67
CA SER A 312 12.77 3.90 -45.12
C SER A 312 12.13 5.08 -45.87
N GLY A 313 12.88 5.66 -46.79
CA GLY A 313 12.50 6.85 -47.56
C GLY A 313 12.77 8.20 -46.88
N TYR A 314 13.30 8.25 -45.65
CA TYR A 314 13.79 9.46 -45.02
C TYR A 314 15.32 9.51 -45.03
N LYS A 315 15.90 10.68 -45.32
CA LYS A 315 17.34 10.94 -45.20
C LYS A 315 17.64 11.64 -43.88
N LYS A 316 18.79 11.37 -43.27
CA LYS A 316 19.24 12.12 -42.09
C LYS A 316 19.49 13.57 -42.50
N LYS A 317 18.91 14.51 -41.76
CA LYS A 317 19.17 15.94 -41.91
C LYS A 317 20.53 16.28 -41.30
#